data_AF-A0BJW8-F1
#
_entry.id   AF-A0BJW8-F1
#
_cell.length_a   1.000
_cell.length_b   1.000
_cell.length_c   1.000
_cell.angle_alpha   90.00
_cell.angle_beta   90.00
_cell.angle_gamma   90.00
#
_symmetry.space_group_name_H-M   'P 1'
#
loop_
_entity.id
_entity.type
_entity.pdbx_description
1 polymer ?
#
loop_
_entity_poly.entity_id
_entity_poly.type
_entity_poly.pdbx_seq_one_letter_code
_entity_poly.pdbx_strand_id
1 'polypeptide(L)'
;MLWQIKQHIQLPNYGFRSSYISDNMFIFHPNTHEDDVHLQIYKFNPSQQEYEEFFSVPIKGKKQFCYHYFPCIYNNSKYIFVTKNGCFVNILTIIPSTNKSRFYFQLDQTIEFENKYINGILSDDGEFLIILDEESELLQIKQLQQFIQSNFLS
;
A
#
# COMPACT_ATOMS: atom_id res chain seq x y z
N MET A 1 27.15 12.74 5.89
CA MET A 1 25.79 12.45 6.39
C MET A 1 25.86 11.15 7.17
N LEU A 2 25.26 11.11 8.36
CA LEU A 2 25.23 9.91 9.22
C LEU A 2 23.77 9.59 9.53
N TRP A 3 23.36 8.35 9.29
CA TRP A 3 22.04 7.85 9.68
C TRP A 3 22.00 7.63 11.20
N GLN A 4 20.91 8.03 11.84
CA GLN A 4 20.68 7.84 13.28
C GLN A 4 19.33 7.16 13.50
N ILE A 5 19.27 6.25 14.47
CA ILE A 5 18.01 5.61 14.87
C ILE A 5 17.13 6.66 15.55
N LYS A 6 15.95 6.91 14.99
CA LYS A 6 14.97 7.84 15.57
C LYS A 6 14.05 7.15 16.59
N GLN A 7 13.61 5.92 16.31
CA GLN A 7 12.67 5.17 17.14
C GLN A 7 12.76 3.67 16.82
N HIS A 8 12.48 2.82 17.82
CA HIS A 8 12.15 1.42 17.60
C HIS A 8 10.65 1.21 17.84
N ILE A 9 9.96 0.54 16.93
CA ILE A 9 8.54 0.18 17.08
C ILE A 9 8.49 -1.35 17.21
N GLN A 10 7.97 -1.84 18.33
CA GLN A 10 7.73 -3.27 18.48
C GLN A 10 6.49 -3.66 17.68
N LEU A 11 6.69 -4.52 16.69
CA LEU A 11 5.60 -4.98 15.83
C LEU A 11 5.02 -6.29 16.37
N PRO A 12 3.70 -6.51 16.27
CA PRO A 12 3.09 -7.78 16.65
C PRO A 12 3.48 -8.90 15.69
N ASN A 13 3.68 -8.56 14.42
CA ASN A 13 4.13 -9.45 13.34
C ASN A 13 5.26 -8.78 12.57
N TYR A 14 6.23 -9.56 12.09
CA TYR A 14 7.23 -9.05 11.16
C TYR A 14 6.57 -8.70 9.81
N GLY A 15 7.24 -7.92 8.97
CA GLY A 15 6.74 -7.54 7.66
C GLY A 15 7.89 -7.10 6.76
N PHE A 16 7.65 -7.12 5.46
CA PHE A 16 8.70 -6.89 4.47
C PHE A 16 8.63 -5.52 3.80
N ARG A 17 7.53 -4.79 3.97
CA ARG A 17 7.26 -3.62 3.15
C ARG A 17 6.80 -2.44 3.97
N SER A 18 7.34 -1.29 3.63
CA SER A 18 6.94 0.01 4.13
C SER A 18 7.06 1.06 3.04
N SER A 19 6.22 2.08 3.08
CA SER A 19 6.33 3.25 2.20
C SER A 19 5.93 4.49 2.94
N TYR A 20 6.67 5.58 2.75
CA TYR A 20 6.21 6.89 3.20
C TYR A 20 5.00 7.34 2.37
N ILE A 21 4.05 7.97 3.04
CA ILE A 21 2.96 8.74 2.41
C ILE A 21 3.30 10.23 2.50
N SER A 22 3.98 10.64 3.57
CA SER A 22 4.52 11.98 3.78
C SER A 22 5.67 11.92 4.79
N ASP A 23 6.32 13.04 5.08
CA ASP A 23 7.44 13.11 6.05
C ASP A 23 7.03 12.62 7.46
N ASN A 24 5.75 12.76 7.80
CA ASN A 24 5.21 12.43 9.12
C ASN A 24 4.38 11.15 9.11
N MET A 25 4.29 10.44 8.00
CA MET A 25 3.40 9.28 7.86
C MET A 25 3.97 8.20 6.95
N PHE A 26 3.85 6.95 7.39
CA PHE A 26 4.22 5.81 6.58
C PHE A 26 3.22 4.66 6.76
N ILE A 27 3.20 3.77 5.76
CA ILE A 27 2.44 2.53 5.76
C ILE A 27 3.42 1.41 6.06
N PHE A 28 3.00 0.47 6.88
CA PHE A 28 3.67 -0.80 7.10
C PHE A 28 2.72 -1.94 6.71
N HIS A 29 3.27 -2.93 6.00
CA HIS A 29 2.55 -4.12 5.59
C HIS A 29 3.03 -5.31 6.42
N PRO A 30 2.26 -5.74 7.45
CA PRO A 30 2.62 -6.90 8.26
C PRO A 30 2.52 -8.18 7.42
N ASN A 31 3.47 -9.09 7.59
CA ASN A 31 3.36 -10.43 7.03
C ASN A 31 2.49 -11.28 7.98
N THR A 32 1.25 -11.53 7.57
CA THR A 32 0.32 -12.37 8.31
C THR A 32 -0.13 -13.55 7.44
N HIS A 33 -0.43 -14.67 8.08
CA HIS A 33 -1.01 -15.86 7.46
C HIS A 33 -2.55 -15.91 7.62
N GLU A 34 -3.16 -14.80 8.02
CA GLU A 34 -4.59 -14.67 8.24
C GLU A 34 -5.32 -14.20 6.98
N ASP A 35 -6.64 -14.42 6.93
CA ASP A 35 -7.48 -13.96 5.83
C ASP A 35 -7.71 -12.43 5.89
N ASP A 36 -7.72 -11.89 7.11
CA ASP A 36 -7.94 -10.47 7.39
C ASP A 36 -6.61 -9.73 7.50
N VAL A 37 -6.03 -9.39 6.35
CA VAL A 37 -4.78 -8.65 6.30
C VAL A 37 -5.05 -7.16 6.28
N HIS A 38 -4.44 -6.45 7.24
CA HIS A 38 -4.58 -5.01 7.37
C HIS A 38 -3.22 -4.33 7.14
N LEU A 39 -3.22 -3.28 6.32
CA LEU A 39 -2.13 -2.32 6.28
C LEU A 39 -2.18 -1.47 7.54
N GLN A 40 -1.02 -1.25 8.17
CA GLN A 40 -0.91 -0.40 9.36
C GLN A 40 -0.38 0.97 8.95
N ILE A 41 -1.06 2.03 9.36
CA ILE A 41 -0.68 3.41 9.07
C ILE A 41 -0.10 3.99 10.35
N TYR A 42 1.14 4.46 10.27
CA TYR A 42 1.82 5.14 11.37
C TYR A 42 1.90 6.63 11.11
N LYS A 43 1.69 7.43 12.16
CA LYS A 43 1.75 8.89 12.10
C LYS A 43 2.64 9.41 13.22
N PHE A 44 3.45 10.41 12.91
CA PHE A 44 4.27 11.09 13.89
C PHE A 44 3.40 11.92 14.83
N ASN A 45 3.50 11.63 16.13
CA ASN A 45 2.91 12.38 17.22
C ASN A 45 3.94 13.42 17.73
N PRO A 46 3.74 14.73 17.45
CA PRO A 46 4.70 15.76 17.83
C PRO A 46 4.79 15.98 19.35
N SER A 47 3.76 15.63 20.12
CA SER A 47 3.75 15.78 21.57
C SER A 47 4.65 14.75 22.25
N GLN A 48 4.70 13.54 21.72
CA GLN A 48 5.51 12.43 22.22
C GLN A 48 6.83 12.25 21.46
N GLN A 49 7.00 12.96 20.34
CA GLN A 49 8.17 12.86 19.45
C GLN A 49 8.39 11.43 18.91
N GLU A 50 7.30 10.69 18.69
CA GLU A 50 7.33 9.30 18.24
C GLU A 50 6.26 9.04 17.18
N TYR A 51 6.45 8.04 16.34
CA TYR A 51 5.43 7.49 15.46
C TYR A 51 4.57 6.49 16.22
N GLU A 52 3.26 6.65 16.11
CA GLU A 52 2.25 5.76 16.69
C GLU A 52 1.38 5.16 15.59
N GLU A 53 0.82 3.97 15.82
CA GLU A 53 -0.19 3.41 14.91
C GLU A 53 -1.43 4.30 14.98
N PHE A 54 -1.83 4.83 13.83
CA PHE A 54 -2.92 5.79 13.71
C PHE A 54 -4.23 5.08 13.34
N PHE A 55 -4.19 4.18 12.35
CA PHE A 55 -5.28 3.28 12.00
C PHE A 55 -4.79 2.17 11.08
N SER A 56 -5.69 1.25 10.70
CA SER A 56 -5.41 0.18 9.77
C SER A 56 -6.45 0.08 8.65
N VAL A 57 -6.05 -0.49 7.50
CA VAL A 57 -6.88 -0.59 6.29
C VAL A 57 -6.91 -2.03 5.80
N PRO A 58 -8.08 -2.66 5.65
CA PRO A 58 -8.17 -4.02 5.15
C PRO A 58 -7.75 -4.08 3.68
N ILE A 59 -6.99 -5.11 3.32
CA ILE A 59 -6.63 -5.45 1.94
C ILE A 59 -6.98 -6.91 1.65
N LYS A 60 -7.05 -7.28 0.38
CA LYS A 60 -7.26 -8.67 -0.02
C LYS A 60 -5.98 -9.47 0.10
N GLY A 61 -6.16 -10.74 0.44
CA GLY A 61 -5.11 -11.71 0.72
C GLY A 61 -5.65 -13.13 0.73
N LYS A 62 -4.73 -14.08 0.87
CA LYS A 62 -4.97 -15.49 1.19
C LYS A 62 -3.89 -15.92 2.19
N LYS A 63 -4.12 -17.00 2.95
CA LYS A 63 -3.19 -17.61 3.93
C LYS A 63 -1.92 -18.22 3.31
N GLN A 64 -1.25 -17.49 2.43
CA GLN A 64 -0.07 -17.92 1.73
C GLN A 64 1.09 -16.98 2.03
N PHE A 65 2.27 -17.57 2.19
CA PHE A 65 3.48 -16.80 2.39
C PHE A 65 3.70 -15.82 1.23
N CYS A 66 3.86 -14.53 1.51
CA CYS A 66 4.04 -13.50 0.51
C CYS A 66 5.53 -13.10 0.41
N TYR A 67 6.19 -13.41 -0.71
CA TYR A 67 7.57 -13.00 -0.95
C TYR A 67 7.71 -11.48 -1.16
N HIS A 68 8.87 -10.94 -0.78
CA HIS A 68 9.16 -9.50 -0.72
C HIS A 68 9.45 -8.82 -2.07
N TYR A 69 9.36 -9.54 -3.19
CA TYR A 69 9.82 -9.02 -4.48
C TYR A 69 8.96 -7.89 -5.07
N PHE A 70 7.68 -7.81 -4.67
CA PHE A 70 6.81 -6.73 -5.09
C PHE A 70 6.87 -5.58 -4.07
N PRO A 71 7.24 -4.36 -4.51
CA PRO A 71 7.37 -3.20 -3.63
C PRO A 71 6.02 -2.68 -3.12
N CYS A 72 6.08 -1.93 -2.03
CA CYS A 72 4.97 -1.15 -1.52
C CYS A 72 5.17 0.28 -2.03
N ILE A 73 4.33 0.73 -2.95
CA ILE A 73 4.56 1.98 -3.70
C ILE A 73 3.43 2.95 -3.41
N TYR A 74 3.77 4.16 -2.98
CA TYR A 74 2.85 5.29 -2.95
C TYR A 74 3.21 6.29 -4.05
N ASN A 75 2.25 6.59 -4.92
CA ASN A 75 2.34 7.69 -5.89
C ASN A 75 1.56 8.89 -5.36
N ASN A 76 2.29 9.95 -4.98
CA ASN A 76 1.70 11.14 -4.39
C ASN A 76 0.87 11.97 -5.39
N SER A 77 1.26 12.03 -6.67
CA SER A 77 0.51 12.81 -7.66
C SER A 77 -0.87 12.25 -7.98
N LYS A 78 -1.05 10.94 -7.85
CA LYS A 78 -2.33 10.25 -8.08
C LYS A 78 -3.05 9.88 -6.80
N TYR A 79 -2.42 10.05 -5.64
CA TYR A 79 -2.89 9.53 -4.36
C TYR A 79 -3.16 8.02 -4.41
N ILE A 80 -2.35 7.27 -5.15
CA ILE A 80 -2.52 5.82 -5.33
C ILE A 80 -1.45 5.09 -4.54
N PHE A 81 -1.86 4.02 -3.88
CA PHE A 81 -1.00 3.10 -3.18
C PHE A 81 -1.17 1.68 -3.74
N VAL A 82 -0.05 1.07 -4.14
CA VAL A 82 -0.02 -0.28 -4.70
C VAL A 82 0.79 -1.18 -3.78
N THR A 83 0.22 -2.32 -3.40
CA THR A 83 0.88 -3.31 -2.57
C THR A 83 0.45 -4.73 -2.95
N LYS A 84 1.35 -5.69 -2.74
CA LYS A 84 1.05 -7.11 -2.93
C LYS A 84 0.84 -7.84 -1.62
N ASN A 85 -0.15 -8.71 -1.57
CA ASN A 85 -0.34 -9.70 -0.51
C ASN A 85 -0.73 -11.06 -1.10
N GLY A 86 0.07 -12.10 -0.86
CA GLY A 86 -0.16 -13.42 -1.47
C GLY A 86 -0.22 -13.34 -3.00
N CYS A 87 -1.30 -13.79 -3.62
CA CYS A 87 -1.51 -13.74 -5.06
C CYS A 87 -2.30 -12.49 -5.49
N PHE A 88 -2.45 -11.52 -4.59
CA PHE A 88 -3.21 -10.30 -4.85
C PHE A 88 -2.28 -9.10 -4.97
N VAL A 89 -2.49 -8.31 -6.01
CA VAL A 89 -2.03 -6.91 -6.08
C VAL A 89 -3.22 -6.04 -5.73
N ASN A 90 -3.09 -5.28 -4.64
CA ASN A 90 -4.10 -4.37 -4.12
C ASN A 90 -3.74 -2.94 -4.52
N ILE A 91 -4.72 -2.22 -5.06
CA ILE A 91 -4.62 -0.82 -5.46
C ILE A 91 -5.61 -0.04 -4.60
N LEU A 92 -5.08 0.89 -3.82
CA LEU A 92 -5.85 1.75 -2.94
C LEU A 92 -5.71 3.21 -3.38
N THR A 93 -6.80 3.97 -3.37
CA THR A 93 -6.75 5.43 -3.45
C THR A 93 -6.83 6.04 -2.06
N ILE A 94 -6.02 7.07 -1.84
CA ILE A 94 -6.05 7.90 -0.65
C ILE A 94 -6.92 9.12 -0.95
N ILE A 95 -8.08 9.20 -0.32
CA ILE A 95 -9.04 10.29 -0.49
C ILE A 95 -8.77 11.33 0.59
N PRO A 96 -8.31 12.55 0.22
CA PRO A 96 -8.18 13.64 1.18
C PRO A 96 -9.56 14.02 1.71
N SER A 97 -9.71 14.12 3.03
CA SER A 97 -10.94 14.67 3.61
C SER A 97 -10.96 16.19 3.48
N THR A 98 -12.16 16.77 3.37
CA THR A 98 -12.38 18.22 3.47
C THR A 98 -11.83 18.80 4.78
N ASN A 99 -11.77 17.98 5.84
CA ASN A 99 -10.97 18.27 7.01
C ASN A 99 -9.52 17.84 6.74
N LYS A 100 -8.63 18.82 6.50
CA LYS A 100 -7.20 18.65 6.15
C LYS A 100 -6.38 17.73 7.07
N SER A 101 -6.94 17.32 8.20
CA SER A 101 -6.32 16.40 9.16
C SER A 101 -6.65 14.92 8.94
N ARG A 102 -7.54 14.59 7.99
CA ARG A 102 -8.01 13.23 7.73
C ARG A 102 -7.88 12.87 6.26
N PHE A 103 -7.58 11.60 6.01
CA PHE A 103 -7.62 10.96 4.71
C PHE A 103 -8.22 9.57 4.94
N TYR A 104 -8.86 9.04 3.90
CA TYR A 104 -9.44 7.70 3.92
C TYR A 104 -8.78 6.89 2.83
N PHE A 105 -8.49 5.63 3.12
CA PHE A 105 -8.07 4.69 2.10
C PHE A 105 -9.29 3.97 1.56
N GLN A 106 -9.40 3.90 0.24
CA GLN A 106 -10.39 3.11 -0.44
C GLN A 106 -9.67 2.04 -1.26
N LEU A 107 -10.01 0.78 -1.04
CA LEU A 107 -9.55 -0.31 -1.89
C LEU A 107 -10.37 -0.29 -3.19
N ASP A 108 -9.80 0.28 -4.25
CA ASP A 108 -10.50 0.45 -5.53
C ASP A 108 -10.44 -0.80 -6.39
N GLN A 109 -9.28 -1.46 -6.40
CA GLN A 109 -9.06 -2.62 -7.23
C GLN A 109 -8.20 -3.66 -6.52
N THR A 110 -8.53 -4.91 -6.78
CA THR A 110 -7.68 -6.05 -6.46
C THR A 110 -7.52 -6.87 -7.72
N ILE A 111 -6.27 -7.24 -8.03
CA ILE A 111 -5.94 -8.13 -9.14
C ILE A 111 -5.47 -9.43 -8.51
N GLU A 112 -6.21 -10.50 -8.74
CA GLU A 112 -5.86 -11.85 -8.30
C GLU A 112 -5.10 -12.57 -9.41
N PHE A 113 -4.06 -13.30 -9.00
CA PHE A 113 -3.27 -14.18 -9.85
C PHE A 113 -3.35 -15.61 -9.31
N GLU A 114 -2.90 -16.57 -10.11
CA GLU A 114 -2.91 -18.00 -9.74
C GLU A 114 -1.75 -18.36 -8.77
N ASN A 115 -0.70 -17.54 -8.73
CA ASN A 115 0.47 -17.72 -7.86
C ASN A 115 0.89 -16.44 -7.12
N LYS A 116 1.93 -16.58 -6.28
CA LYS A 116 2.50 -15.52 -5.45
C LYS A 116 3.80 -14.91 -5.99
N TYR A 117 4.33 -15.42 -7.09
CA TYR A 117 5.56 -14.98 -7.75
C TYR A 117 5.23 -13.88 -8.75
N ILE A 118 4.84 -12.74 -8.18
CA ILE A 118 4.42 -11.55 -8.92
C ILE A 118 5.41 -10.45 -8.59
N ASN A 119 5.93 -9.81 -9.62
CA ASN A 119 6.79 -8.64 -9.57
C ASN A 119 6.09 -7.46 -10.26
N GLY A 120 6.49 -6.24 -9.94
CA GLY A 120 5.91 -5.10 -10.64
C GLY A 120 6.44 -3.76 -10.18
N ILE A 121 6.10 -2.75 -10.97
CA ILE A 121 6.52 -1.37 -10.78
C ILE A 121 5.43 -0.43 -11.28
N LEU A 122 5.23 0.65 -10.54
CA LEU A 122 4.39 1.76 -10.93
C LEU A 122 5.28 2.82 -11.58
N SER A 123 4.85 3.35 -12.72
CA SER A 123 5.49 4.52 -13.35
C SER A 123 5.52 5.73 -12.40
N ASP A 124 6.49 6.62 -12.61
CA ASP A 124 6.70 7.79 -11.74
C ASP A 124 5.47 8.73 -11.70
N ASP A 125 4.73 8.82 -12.80
CA ASP A 125 3.49 9.61 -12.91
C ASP A 125 2.23 8.84 -12.45
N GLY A 126 2.37 7.54 -12.19
CA GLY A 126 1.28 6.67 -11.74
C GLY A 126 0.28 6.28 -12.82
N GLU A 127 0.54 6.59 -14.10
CA GLU A 127 -0.38 6.29 -15.21
C GLU A 127 -0.32 4.83 -15.66
N PHE A 128 0.81 4.17 -15.46
CA PHE A 128 1.04 2.78 -15.86
C PHE A 128 1.56 1.93 -14.71
N LEU A 129 1.00 0.73 -14.57
CA LEU A 129 1.46 -0.34 -13.69
C LEU A 129 1.93 -1.52 -14.55
N ILE A 130 3.20 -1.87 -14.43
CA ILE A 130 3.78 -3.06 -15.07
C ILE A 130 3.81 -4.18 -14.05
N ILE A 131 3.28 -5.34 -14.41
CA ILE A 131 3.30 -6.55 -13.58
C ILE A 131 3.92 -7.68 -14.40
N LEU A 132 4.88 -8.37 -13.81
CA LEU A 132 5.43 -9.63 -14.30
C LEU A 132 4.87 -10.75 -13.45
N ASP A 133 4.10 -11.63 -14.08
CA ASP A 133 3.55 -12.84 -13.46
C ASP A 133 4.36 -14.05 -13.94
N GLU A 134 5.08 -14.70 -13.03
CA GLU A 134 6.00 -15.79 -13.38
C GLU A 134 5.29 -17.06 -13.87
N GLU A 135 4.05 -17.32 -13.45
CA GLU A 135 3.33 -18.54 -13.86
C GLU A 135 2.73 -18.43 -15.25
N SER A 136 2.11 -17.28 -15.56
CA SER A 136 1.59 -17.05 -16.91
C SER A 136 2.69 -16.70 -17.92
N GLU A 137 3.91 -16.42 -17.45
CA GLU A 137 5.03 -15.91 -18.25
C GLU A 137 4.67 -14.60 -18.98
N LEU A 138 3.71 -13.84 -18.45
CA LEU A 138 3.22 -12.61 -19.06
C LEU A 138 3.73 -11.37 -18.34
N LEU A 139 4.17 -10.41 -19.16
CA LEU A 139 4.35 -9.02 -18.76
C LEU A 139 3.07 -8.25 -19.10
N GLN A 140 2.36 -7.79 -18.08
CA GLN A 140 1.13 -7.00 -18.21
C GLN A 140 1.44 -5.53 -18.00
N ILE A 141 1.02 -4.68 -18.94
CA ILE A 141 1.06 -3.22 -18.81
C ILE A 141 -0.38 -2.76 -18.63
N LYS A 142 -0.69 -2.18 -17.47
CA LYS A 142 -2.03 -1.67 -17.14
C LYS A 142 -1.98 -0.16 -17.12
N GLN A 143 -2.87 0.47 -17.87
CA GLN A 143 -3.07 1.92 -17.82
C GLN A 143 -4.15 2.24 -16.78
N LEU A 144 -3.89 3.25 -15.95
CA LEU A 144 -4.87 3.78 -15.01
C LEU A 144 -6.03 4.39 -15.81
N GLN A 145 -7.25 3.92 -15.54
CA GLN A 145 -8.46 4.56 -16.04
C GLN A 145 -9.12 5.31 -14.88
N GLN A 146 -9.16 6.64 -14.96
CA GLN A 146 -9.91 7.44 -14.00
C GLN A 146 -11.39 7.24 -14.26
N PHE A 147 -12.09 6.58 -13.34
CA PHE A 147 -13.54 6.68 -13.32
C PHE A 147 -13.90 8.08 -12.82
N ILE A 148 -14.42 8.92 -13.71
CA ILE A 148 -15.12 10.13 -13.28
C ILE A 148 -16.32 9.66 -12.48
N GLN A 149 -16.26 9.72 -11.16
CA GLN A 149 -17.46 9.64 -10.32
C GLN A 149 -18.25 10.93 -10.54
N SER A 150 -19.11 10.93 -11.56
CA SER A 150 -20.23 11.85 -11.62
C SER A 150 -21.18 11.51 -10.47
N ASN A 151 -21.41 12.49 -9.60
CA ASN A 151 -22.46 12.56 -8.57
C ASN A 151 -22.12 11.98 -7.19
N PHE A 152 -21.52 12.80 -6.31
CA PHE A 152 -21.91 12.92 -4.90
C PHE A 152 -21.69 14.36 -4.42
N LEU A 153 -22.46 15.29 -4.99
CA LEU A 153 -22.80 16.57 -4.37
C LEU A 153 -24.33 16.72 -4.49
N SER A 154 -25.04 16.13 -3.54
CA SER A 154 -26.44 16.41 -3.25
C SER A 154 -26.62 16.38 -1.74
#